data_AF-A0A4R1U309-F1
#
_entry.id   AF-A0A4R1U309-F1
#
_cell.length_a   1.000
_cell.length_b   1.000
_cell.length_c   1.000
_cell.angle_alpha   90.00
_cell.angle_beta   90.00
_cell.angle_gamma   90.00
#
_symmetry.space_group_name_H-M   'P 1'
#
loop_
_entity.id
_entity.type
_entity.pdbx_description
1 polymer ?
#
loop_
_entity_poly.entity_id
_entity_poly.type
_entity_poly.pdbx_seq_one_letter_code
_entity_poly.pdbx_strand_id
1 'polypeptide(L)' 'MLREHEAGVKTADLCRKQGISNATFYNWKAKYGGMTVSEAARLRALEDENRRLKKLLAESMPGVSAAIPGRF' A
#
# COMPACT_ATOMS: atom_id res chain seq x y z
N MET A 1 -5.03 0.01 15.07
CA MET A 1 -6.16 0.67 14.37
C MET A 1 -7.06 -0.31 13.61
N LEU A 2 -6.63 -0.85 12.46
CA LEU A 2 -7.48 -1.75 11.64
C LEU A 2 -7.85 -3.07 12.33
N ARG A 3 -6.87 -3.73 12.97
CA ARG A 3 -7.14 -4.94 13.78
C ARG A 3 -8.01 -4.66 15.01
N GLU A 4 -7.86 -3.49 15.64
CA GLU A 4 -8.71 -3.10 16.77
C GLU A 4 -10.16 -2.90 16.31
N HIS A 5 -10.37 -2.36 15.11
CA HIS A 5 -11.70 -2.28 14.50
C HIS A 5 -12.27 -3.66 14.14
N GLU A 6 -11.45 -4.56 13.59
CA GLU A 6 -11.85 -5.96 13.32
C GLU A 6 -12.17 -6.72 14.61
N ALA A 7 -11.55 -6.36 15.73
CA ALA A 7 -11.86 -6.86 17.07
C ALA A 7 -13.11 -6.21 17.72
N GLY A 8 -13.84 -5.35 16.98
CA GLY A 8 -15.11 -4.77 17.41
C GLY A 8 -15.02 -3.37 18.04
N VAL A 9 -13.84 -2.73 18.08
CA VAL A 9 -13.72 -1.37 18.58
C VAL A 9 -14.37 -0.38 17.61
N LYS A 10 -15.18 0.55 18.16
CA LYS A 10 -15.88 1.56 17.37
C LYS A 10 -14.89 2.47 16.66
N THR A 11 -15.15 2.74 15.38
CA THR A 11 -14.32 3.61 14.53
C THR A 11 -14.13 5.01 15.11
N ALA A 12 -15.16 5.57 15.76
CA ALA A 12 -15.09 6.90 16.37
C ALA A 12 -14.04 6.99 17.50
N ASP A 13 -13.95 5.97 18.35
CA ASP A 13 -12.98 5.92 19.45
C ASP A 13 -11.56 5.75 18.92
N LEU A 14 -11.42 4.94 17.87
CA LEU A 14 -10.18 4.74 17.13
C LEU A 14 -9.68 6.01 16.45
N CYS A 15 -10.57 6.76 15.80
CA CYS A 15 -10.26 8.02 15.16
C CYS A 15 -9.84 9.08 16.18
N ARG A 16 -10.54 9.15 17.33
CA ARG A 16 -10.20 10.06 18.44
C ARG A 16 -8.85 9.71 19.09
N LYS A 17 -8.58 8.41 19.31
CA LYS A 17 -7.32 7.93 19.91
C LYS A 17 -6.11 8.16 18.99
N GLN A 18 -6.30 8.01 17.68
CA GLN A 18 -5.24 8.15 16.69
C GLN A 18 -5.11 9.58 16.12
N GLY A 19 -6.04 10.48 16.47
CA GLY A 19 -6.05 11.86 15.97
C GLY A 19 -6.33 11.95 14.46
N ILE A 20 -7.05 10.97 13.89
CA ILE A 20 -7.36 10.95 12.45
C ILE A 20 -8.85 11.04 12.20
N SER A 21 -9.24 11.47 11.00
CA SER A 21 -10.64 11.54 10.62
C SER A 21 -11.20 10.16 10.26
N ASN A 22 -12.52 9.98 10.37
CA ASN A 22 -13.21 8.77 9.90
C ASN A 22 -12.94 8.51 8.41
N ALA A 23 -12.82 9.56 7.59
CA ALA A 23 -12.50 9.43 6.17
C ALA A 23 -11.11 8.82 5.95
N THR A 24 -10.12 9.27 6.73
CA THR A 24 -8.75 8.72 6.70
C THR A 24 -8.75 7.25 7.12
N PHE A 25 -9.54 6.89 8.14
CA PHE A 25 -9.69 5.50 8.55
C PHE A 25 -10.26 4.62 7.45
N TYR A 26 -11.36 5.03 6.80
CA TYR A 26 -11.97 4.24 5.74
C TYR A 26 -11.08 4.12 4.50
N ASN A 27 -10.30 5.15 4.16
CA ASN A 27 -9.28 5.05 3.11
C ASN A 27 -8.23 3.98 3.43
N TRP A 28 -7.78 3.92 4.68
CA TRP A 28 -6.83 2.89 5.10
C TRP A 28 -7.48 1.52 5.18
N LYS A 29 -8.76 1.43 5.59
CA LYS A 29 -9.53 0.18 5.57
C LYS A 29 -9.75 -0.36 4.17
N ALA A 30 -10.03 0.51 3.19
CA ALA A 30 -10.16 0.09 1.80
C ALA A 30 -8.82 -0.39 1.21
N LYS A 31 -7.71 0.26 1.58
CA LYS A 31 -6.38 -0.04 1.04
C LYS A 31 -5.67 -1.21 1.73
N TYR A 32 -5.92 -1.40 3.03
CA TYR A 32 -5.18 -2.34 3.88
C TYR A 32 -6.09 -3.26 4.71
N GLY A 33 -7.41 -3.04 4.70
CA GLY A 33 -8.35 -3.92 5.41
C GLY A 33 -8.46 -5.27 4.70
N GLY A 34 -8.45 -6.35 5.48
CA GLY A 34 -8.39 -7.72 4.95
C GLY A 34 -7.01 -8.17 4.47
N MET A 35 -6.00 -7.29 4.47
CA MET A 35 -4.62 -7.67 4.16
C MET A 35 -3.92 -8.18 5.43
N THR A 36 -3.56 -9.46 5.46
CA THR A 36 -2.75 -10.02 6.55
C THR A 36 -1.34 -9.39 6.53
N VAL A 37 -0.66 -9.40 7.68
CA VAL A 37 0.73 -8.89 7.78
C VAL A 37 1.66 -9.59 6.78
N SER A 38 1.39 -10.87 6.49
CA SER A 38 2.12 -11.67 5.51
C SER A 38 1.90 -11.16 4.08
N GLU A 39 0.67 -10.82 3.71
CA GLU A 39 0.35 -10.27 2.39
C GLU A 39 0.96 -8.87 2.22
N ALA A 40 0.94 -8.03 3.26
CA ALA A 40 1.58 -6.72 3.21
C ALA A 40 3.12 -6.81 3.07
N ALA A 41 3.74 -7.80 3.71
CA ALA A 41 5.18 -8.06 3.56
C ALA A 41 5.51 -8.58 2.16
N ARG A 42 4.70 -9.49 1.62
CA ARG A 42 4.84 -10.00 0.26
C ARG A 42 4.65 -8.90 -0.79
N LEU A 43 3.69 -8.00 -0.58
CA LEU A 43 3.47 -6.85 -1.46
C LEU A 43 4.71 -5.95 -1.52
N ARG A 44 5.28 -5.60 -0.36
CA ARG A 44 6.51 -4.79 -0.31
C ARG A 44 7.69 -5.47 -1.02
N ALA A 45 7.89 -6.76 -0.79
CA ALA A 45 8.95 -7.51 -1.47
C ALA A 45 8.76 -7.50 -3.00
N LEU A 46 7.53 -7.66 -3.48
CA LEU A 46 7.20 -7.59 -4.91
C LEU A 46 7.39 -6.19 -5.49
N GLU A 47 7.02 -5.13 -4.75
CA GLU A 47 7.25 -3.74 -5.16
C GLU A 47 8.73 -3.41 -5.28
N ASP A 48 9.55 -3.86 -4.34
CA ASP A 48 10.99 -3.63 -4.36
C ASP A 48 11.69 -4.41 -5.47
N GLU A 49 11.27 -5.66 -5.72
CA GLU A 49 11.77 -6.43 -6.86
C GLU A 49 11.36 -5.79 -8.18
N ASN A 50 10.11 -5.32 -8.32
CA ASN A 50 9.66 -4.60 -9.50
C ASN A 50 10.49 -3.33 -9.75
N ARG A 51 10.84 -2.61 -8.68
CA ARG A 51 11.70 -1.42 -8.74
C ARG A 51 13.11 -1.78 -9.21
N ARG A 52 13.69 -2.86 -8.68
CA ARG A 52 14.99 -3.38 -9.08
C ARG A 52 15.00 -3.80 -10.54
N LEU A 53 14.00 -4.56 -10.98
CA LEU A 53 13.86 -5.03 -12.35
C LEU A 53 13.70 -3.85 -13.33
N LYS A 54 12.88 -2.85 -12.99
CA LYS A 54 12.75 -1.63 -13.80
C LYS A 54 14.06 -0.86 -13.92
N LYS A 55 14.85 -0.79 -12.85
CA LYS A 55 16.17 -0.14 -12.87
C LYS A 55 17.14 -0.90 -13.80
N LEU A 56 17.24 -2.22 -13.65
CA LEU A 56 18.08 -3.06 -14.51
C LEU A 56 17.63 -3.03 -15.98
N LEU A 57 16.32 -2.97 -16.23
CA LEU A 57 15.77 -2.81 -17.57
C LEU A 57 16.16 -1.46 -18.20
N ALA A 58 16.07 -0.38 -17.43
CA ALA A 58 16.48 0.96 -17.89
C ALA A 58 17.99 1.05 -18.15
N GLU A 59 18.80 0.38 -17.34
CA GLU A 59 20.26 0.31 -17.49
C GLU A 59 20.69 -0.57 -18.66
N SER A 60 19.98 -1.69 -18.92
CA SER A 60 20.28 -2.60 -20.03
C SER A 60 19.74 -2.14 -21.38
N MET A 61 18.70 -1.29 -21.39
CA MET A 61 18.16 -0.69 -22.62
C MET A 61 17.91 0.81 -22.43
N PRO A 62 18.92 1.67 -22.74
CA PRO A 62 18.79 3.12 -22.59
C PRO A 62 17.67 3.76 -23.45
N GLY A 63 17.06 3.01 -24.38
CA GLY A 63 15.94 3.46 -25.22
C GLY A 63 14.54 2.99 -24.83
N VAL A 64 14.36 2.09 -23.85
CA VAL A 64 13.04 1.50 -23.51
C VAL A 64 12.21 2.36 -22.55
N SER A 65 12.83 3.28 -21.81
CA SER A 65 12.14 4.19 -20.87
C SER A 65 11.07 5.05 -21.57
N ALA A 66 11.22 5.33 -22.87
CA ALA A 66 10.27 6.12 -23.65
C ALA A 66 9.00 5.35 -24.09
N ALA A 67 8.95 4.02 -23.91
CA ALA A 67 7.92 3.16 -24.48
C ALA A 67 6.98 2.51 -23.46
N ILE A 68 6.93 2.97 -22.20
CA ILE A 68 5.92 2.52 -21.23
C ILE A 68 4.77 3.54 -21.18
N PRO A 69 3.72 3.40 -22.02
CA PRO A 69 2.52 4.20 -21.87
C PRO A 69 1.77 3.72 -20.62
N GLY A 70 1.39 4.65 -19.74
CA GLY A 70 0.45 4.36 -18.66
C GLY A 70 0.92 4.59 -17.23
N ARG A 71 1.84 5.54 -16.99
CA ARG A 71 1.95 6.12 -15.64
C ARG A 71 0.87 7.19 -15.45
N PHE A 72 -0.31 6.74 -15.03
CA PHE A 72 -1.20 7.51 -14.16
C PHE A 72 -0.90 7.16 -12.71
#